data_AF-A0A9E2GR30-F1
#
_entry.id   AF-A0A9E2GR30-F1
#
_cell.length_a   1.000
_cell.length_b   1.000
_cell.length_c   1.000
_cell.angle_alpha   90.00
_cell.angle_beta   90.00
_cell.angle_gamma   90.00
#
_symmetry.space_group_name_H-M   'P 1'
#
loop_
_entity.id
_entity.type
_entity.pdbx_description
1 polymer ?
#
loop_
_entity_poly.entity_id
_entity_poly.type
_entity_poly.pdbx_seq_one_letter_code
_entity_poly.pdbx_strand_id
1 'polypeptide(L)'
;MTMKSRRFTFLAGAAAAAIFLILAGCDDGNGDPRDNPCRYITCSGHGTCLYTHEEIPYCRCDEHYELDPDDPTRCISDGSINDCRGPI
;
A
#
# COMPACT_ATOMS: atom_id res chain seq x y z
N MET A 1 1.59 32.93 -37.47
CA MET A 1 1.26 31.55 -37.05
C MET A 1 1.68 30.58 -38.15
N THR A 2 2.84 29.96 -38.02
CA THR A 2 3.45 29.06 -39.01
C THR A 2 3.08 27.61 -38.71
N MET A 3 2.05 27.07 -39.38
CA MET A 3 1.75 25.64 -39.34
C MET A 3 2.31 24.99 -40.61
N LYS A 4 3.63 24.74 -40.60
CA LYS A 4 4.35 24.01 -41.66
C LYS A 4 3.97 22.54 -41.57
N SER A 5 2.84 22.23 -42.16
CA SER A 5 2.39 20.87 -42.36
C SER A 5 3.25 20.17 -43.41
N ARG A 6 3.49 18.89 -43.12
CA ARG A 6 3.86 17.79 -44.03
C ARG A 6 5.36 17.60 -44.30
N ARG A 7 5.72 16.32 -44.13
CA ARG A 7 6.96 15.63 -44.53
C ARG A 7 8.10 15.86 -43.55
N PHE A 8 8.36 14.90 -42.64
CA PHE A 8 9.74 14.52 -42.23
C PHE A 8 9.80 13.37 -41.20
N THR A 9 8.71 12.63 -40.96
CA THR A 9 8.69 11.47 -40.05
C THR A 9 9.18 10.16 -40.70
N PHE A 10 10.28 10.17 -41.45
CA PHE A 10 10.79 8.96 -42.13
C PHE A 10 12.22 8.51 -41.75
N LEU A 11 12.92 9.14 -40.80
CA LEU A 11 14.35 8.80 -40.54
C LEU A 11 14.77 8.80 -39.06
N ALA A 12 14.02 8.20 -38.15
CA ALA A 12 14.49 8.02 -36.77
C ALA A 12 13.93 6.78 -36.05
N GLY A 13 13.92 5.63 -36.73
CA GLY A 13 13.37 4.37 -36.23
C GLY A 13 14.13 3.70 -35.06
N ALA A 14 15.35 4.13 -34.72
CA ALA A 14 16.11 3.53 -33.60
C ALA A 14 16.13 4.41 -32.33
N ALA A 15 16.19 5.74 -32.50
CA ALA A 15 16.26 6.67 -31.36
C ALA A 15 14.88 6.92 -30.71
N ALA A 16 13.79 6.87 -31.48
CA ALA A 16 12.44 7.07 -30.95
C ALA A 16 11.96 5.91 -30.06
N ALA A 17 12.43 4.68 -30.31
CA ALA A 17 12.09 3.52 -29.47
C ALA A 17 12.70 3.65 -28.06
N ALA A 18 13.95 4.13 -27.96
CA ALA A 18 14.59 4.40 -26.66
C ALA A 18 13.86 5.52 -25.89
N ILE A 19 13.39 6.56 -26.59
CA ILE A 19 12.62 7.65 -25.99
C ILE A 19 11.25 7.16 -25.47
N PHE A 20 10.62 6.21 -26.17
CA PHE A 20 9.36 5.60 -25.74
C PHE A 20 9.54 4.70 -24.52
N LEU A 21 10.68 4.00 -24.39
CA LEU A 21 11.02 3.20 -23.20
C LEU A 21 11.30 4.06 -21.96
N ILE A 22 11.82 5.29 -22.14
CA ILE A 22 12.07 6.22 -21.04
C ILE A 22 10.76 6.85 -20.53
N LEU A 23 9.83 7.19 -21.43
CA LEU A 23 8.54 7.80 -21.05
C LEU A 23 7.48 6.79 -20.62
N ALA A 24 7.60 5.53 -21.05
CA ALA A 24 6.78 4.41 -20.57
C ALA A 24 7.52 3.57 -19.51
N GLY A 25 8.48 4.16 -18.80
CA GLY A 25 9.10 3.52 -17.63
C GLY A 25 8.00 3.06 -16.68
N CYS A 26 7.96 1.76 -16.42
CA CYS A 26 7.01 1.19 -15.48
C CYS A 26 7.26 1.82 -14.12
N ASP A 27 6.20 2.36 -13.52
CA ASP A 27 6.18 2.72 -12.11
C ASP A 27 6.35 1.42 -11.32
N ASP A 28 7.60 1.08 -11.01
CA ASP A 28 7.91 0.07 -10.02
C ASP A 28 7.37 0.61 -8.71
N GLY A 29 6.25 0.05 -8.24
CA GLY A 29 5.62 0.36 -6.95
C GLY A 29 6.56 0.08 -5.78
N ASN A 30 7.60 0.90 -5.68
CA ASN A 30 8.55 0.93 -4.59
C ASN A 30 7.84 1.72 -3.50
N GLY A 31 7.06 1.00 -2.68
CA GLY A 31 6.36 1.58 -1.54
C GLY A 31 7.37 2.27 -0.62
N ASP A 32 7.50 3.58 -0.79
CA ASP A 32 8.08 4.46 0.21
C ASP A 32 7.26 4.21 1.49
N PRO A 33 7.87 4.07 2.68
CA PRO A 33 7.10 4.12 3.92
C PRO A 33 6.21 5.38 4.03
N ARG A 34 6.47 6.43 3.25
CA ARG A 34 5.54 7.57 3.04
C ARG A 34 4.29 7.19 2.25
N ASP A 35 4.36 6.21 1.34
CA ASP A 35 3.24 5.80 0.50
C ASP A 35 2.30 4.81 1.20
N ASN A 36 2.79 4.11 2.23
CA ASN A 36 1.98 3.17 3.02
C ASN A 36 2.40 3.11 4.49
N PRO A 37 1.67 3.81 5.39
CA PRO A 37 1.91 3.77 6.84
C PRO A 37 1.86 2.35 7.45
N CYS A 38 1.21 1.40 6.77
CA CYS A 38 1.03 0.02 7.22
C CYS A 38 2.10 -0.97 6.72
N ARG A 39 3.09 -0.53 5.95
CA ARG A 39 4.05 -1.45 5.27
C ARG A 39 4.76 -2.45 6.19
N TYR A 40 4.96 -2.10 7.45
CA TYR A 40 5.68 -2.92 8.44
C TYR A 40 4.87 -3.27 9.68
N ILE A 41 3.57 -2.95 9.67
CA ILE A 41 2.68 -3.19 10.81
C ILE A 41 1.89 -4.46 10.53
N THR A 42 2.10 -5.45 11.38
CA THR A 42 1.45 -6.76 11.25
C THR A 42 0.22 -6.92 12.13
N CYS A 43 -0.09 -5.95 13.01
CA CYS A 43 -1.18 -6.04 13.99
C CYS A 43 -1.11 -7.33 14.82
N SER A 44 0.09 -7.74 15.22
CA SER A 44 0.36 -9.02 15.90
C SER A 44 -0.08 -10.28 15.12
N GLY A 45 -0.45 -10.16 13.84
CA GLY A 45 -1.05 -11.23 13.04
C GLY A 45 -2.54 -11.46 13.31
N HIS A 46 -3.18 -10.60 14.11
CA HIS A 46 -4.57 -10.74 14.57
C HIS A 46 -5.39 -9.47 14.30
N GLY A 47 -5.16 -8.87 13.14
CA GLY A 47 -5.88 -7.68 12.73
C GLY A 47 -5.50 -7.18 11.35
N THR A 48 -6.21 -6.15 10.91
CA THR A 48 -5.93 -5.42 9.67
C THR A 48 -5.34 -4.06 10.00
N CYS A 49 -4.18 -3.74 9.41
CA CYS A 49 -3.63 -2.40 9.52
C CYS A 49 -4.41 -1.41 8.65
N LEU A 50 -4.81 -0.29 9.26
CA LEU A 50 -5.46 0.86 8.63
C LEU A 50 -4.68 2.11 9.00
N TYR A 51 -4.98 3.23 8.35
CA TYR A 51 -4.39 4.53 8.70
C TYR A 51 -5.39 5.66 8.54
N THR A 52 -5.22 6.73 9.31
CA THR A 52 -6.07 7.92 9.22
C THR A 52 -5.70 8.81 8.03
N HIS A 53 -6.49 9.86 7.80
CA HIS A 53 -6.16 10.88 6.79
C HIS A 53 -4.82 11.59 7.07
N GLU A 54 -4.37 11.61 8.32
CA GLU A 54 -3.09 12.16 8.77
C GLU A 54 -1.93 11.15 8.69
N GLU A 55 -2.11 10.04 7.96
CA GLU A 55 -1.10 8.99 7.76
C GLU A 55 -0.68 8.29 9.06
N ILE A 56 -1.53 8.32 10.09
CA ILE A 56 -1.28 7.65 11.38
C ILE A 56 -1.81 6.22 11.29
N PRO A 57 -0.96 5.18 11.38
CA PRO A 57 -1.42 3.81 11.31
C PRO A 57 -2.05 3.35 12.64
N TYR A 58 -3.09 2.53 12.54
CA TYR A 58 -3.75 1.89 13.66
C TYR A 58 -4.28 0.51 13.26
N CYS A 59 -4.39 -0.40 14.22
CA CYS A 59 -4.87 -1.75 13.97
C CYS A 59 -6.37 -1.88 14.25
N ARG A 60 -7.12 -2.41 13.28
CA ARG A 60 -8.44 -3.00 13.53
C ARG A 60 -8.23 -4.47 13.88
N CYS A 61 -8.29 -4.79 15.17
CA CYS A 61 -8.10 -6.15 15.67
C CYS A 61 -9.26 -7.08 15.29
N ASP A 62 -8.94 -8.36 15.12
CA ASP A 62 -9.91 -9.41 14.89
C ASP A 62 -10.73 -9.70 16.16
N GLU A 63 -11.79 -10.50 16.01
CA GLU A 63 -12.63 -10.91 17.13
C GLU A 63 -11.81 -11.57 18.26
N HIS A 64 -12.11 -11.19 19.51
CA HIS A 64 -11.39 -11.60 20.72
C HIS A 64 -9.97 -11.02 20.87
N TYR A 65 -9.59 -10.06 20.03
CA TYR A 65 -8.39 -9.26 20.18
C TYR A 65 -8.74 -7.79 20.37
N GLU A 66 -8.02 -7.13 21.27
CA GLU A 66 -8.18 -5.72 21.59
C GLU A 66 -6.89 -4.95 21.27
N LEU A 67 -7.02 -3.64 21.08
CA LEU A 67 -5.87 -2.76 20.90
C LEU A 67 -5.05 -2.68 22.19
N ASP A 68 -3.73 -2.78 22.05
CA ASP A 68 -2.81 -2.53 23.16
C ASP A 68 -2.91 -1.05 23.56
N PRO A 69 -3.21 -0.73 24.85
CA PRO A 69 -3.36 0.64 25.31
C PRO A 69 -2.07 1.47 25.21
N ASP A 70 -0.91 0.81 25.19
CA ASP A 70 0.39 1.45 25.08
C ASP A 70 0.90 1.48 23.62
N ASP A 71 0.34 0.64 22.73
CA ASP A 71 0.74 0.55 21.32
C ASP A 71 -0.44 0.31 20.35
N PRO A 72 -0.93 1.34 19.63
CA PRO A 72 -2.07 1.22 18.73
C PRO A 72 -1.81 0.36 17.47
N THR A 73 -0.61 -0.23 17.34
CA THR A 73 -0.23 -1.13 16.26
C THR A 73 -0.19 -2.61 16.69
N ARG A 74 -0.54 -2.90 17.94
CA ARG A 74 -0.56 -4.24 18.51
C ARG A 74 -1.96 -4.66 18.90
N CYS A 75 -2.30 -5.89 18.52
CA CYS A 75 -3.49 -6.56 18.99
C CYS A 75 -3.10 -7.57 20.07
N ILE A 76 -3.75 -7.49 21.23
CA ILE A 76 -3.57 -8.38 22.36
C ILE A 76 -4.84 -9.19 22.56
N SER A 77 -4.71 -10.49 22.78
CA SER A 77 -5.83 -11.29 23.28
C SER A 77 -5.97 -11.00 24.76
N ASP A 78 -7.13 -10.52 25.20
CA ASP A 78 -7.44 -10.31 26.63
C ASP A 78 -7.36 -11.60 27.47
N GLY A 79 -7.11 -12.76 26.83
CA GLY A 79 -7.04 -14.06 27.52
C GLY A 79 -8.41 -14.55 28.02
N SER A 80 -9.46 -13.75 27.84
CA SER A 80 -10.85 -14.07 28.14
C SER A 80 -11.55 -14.76 26.97
N ILE A 81 -10.95 -15.81 26.40
CA ILE A 81 -11.76 -16.79 25.65
C ILE A 81 -12.50 -17.68 26.65
N ASN A 82 -13.50 -17.12 27.31
CA ASN A 82 -14.66 -17.94 27.69
C ASN A 82 -15.44 -18.18 26.39
N ASP A 83 -14.89 -19.05 25.54
CA ASP A 83 -15.46 -19.42 24.26
C ASP A 83 -16.82 -20.07 24.53
N CYS A 84 -17.89 -19.35 24.21
CA CYS A 84 -19.26 -19.87 24.27
C CYS A 84 -19.55 -20.82 23.09
N ARG A 85 -18.64 -21.76 22.85
CA ARG A 85 -18.86 -22.93 22.01
C ARG A 85 -18.82 -24.17 22.91
N GLY A 86 -19.89 -24.34 23.68
CA GLY A 86 -20.08 -25.51 24.53
C GLY A 86 -20.02 -26.83 23.74
N PRO A 87 -19.68 -27.96 24.39
CA PRO A 87 -19.71 -29.27 23.75
C PRO A 87 -21.15 -29.68 23.43
N ILE A 88 -21.32 -30.23 22.22
CA ILE A 88 -22.55 -30.87 21.71
C ILE A 88 -22.99 -32.07 22.56
#